data_AF-A0A7J9QBU2-F1
#
_entry.id   AF-A0A7J9QBU2-F1
#
_cell.length_a   1.000
_cell.length_b   1.000
_cell.length_c   1.000
_cell.angle_alpha   90.00
_cell.angle_beta   90.00
_cell.angle_gamma   90.00
#
_symmetry.space_group_name_H-M   'P 1'
#
loop_
_entity.id
_entity.type
_entity.pdbx_description
1 polymer ?
#
loop_
_entity_poly.entity_id
_entity_poly.type
_entity_poly.pdbx_seq_one_letter_code
_entity_poly.pdbx_strand_id
1 'polypeptide(L)'
;SIESILKLNLDIEIILVTGPSITKKFDNVKNLGFVDNLHELIYASDVVISLAGKSTIDEANAYGTPGIFIPIKDHFEQENNSKNEGFSFNDINKLDELILEKLEKKRNKVNANGAELAAEIIRKFTK
;
A
#
# COMPACT_ATOMS: atom_id res chain seq x y z
N SER A 1 0.91 14.53 0.40
CA SER A 1 1.32 13.21 0.90
C SER A 1 2.61 13.30 1.71
N ILE A 2 3.77 13.61 1.11
CA ILE A 2 5.06 13.69 1.83
C ILE A 2 5.08 14.81 2.87
N GLU A 3 4.59 16.01 2.52
CA GLU A 3 4.50 17.13 3.47
C GLU A 3 3.70 16.78 4.73
N SER A 4 2.62 15.99 4.60
CA SER A 4 1.83 15.55 5.74
C SER A 4 2.66 14.67 6.68
N ILE A 5 3.49 13.78 6.14
CA ILE A 5 4.38 12.93 6.95
C ILE A 5 5.46 13.78 7.64
N LEU A 6 6.11 14.69 6.89
CA LEU A 6 7.18 15.54 7.41
C LEU A 6 6.70 16.47 8.52
N LYS A 7 5.44 16.93 8.47
CA LYS A 7 4.82 17.76 9.52
C LYS A 7 4.69 17.04 10.86
N LEU A 8 4.59 15.71 10.87
CA LEU A 8 4.39 14.93 12.08
C LEU A 8 5.67 14.80 12.94
N ASN A 9 6.84 15.12 12.37
CA ASN A 9 8.15 15.07 13.04
C ASN A 9 8.38 13.75 13.82
N LEU A 10 8.01 12.63 13.19
CA LEU A 10 8.17 11.29 13.73
C LEU A 10 9.57 10.75 13.43
N ASP A 11 10.08 9.88 14.29
CA ASP A 11 11.31 9.12 14.04
C ASP A 11 11.00 7.92 13.13
N ILE A 12 10.85 8.21 11.83
CA ILE A 12 10.48 7.23 10.79
C ILE A 12 11.35 7.39 9.54
N GLU A 13 11.63 6.28 8.86
CA GLU A 13 12.25 6.30 7.53
C GLU A 13 11.17 6.39 6.46
N ILE A 14 11.22 7.43 5.62
CA ILE A 14 10.30 7.60 4.50
C ILE A 14 10.96 7.08 3.23
N ILE A 15 10.41 6.00 2.67
CA ILE A 15 10.83 5.45 1.39
C ILE A 15 9.84 5.90 0.32
N LEU A 16 10.34 6.56 -0.72
CA LEU A 16 9.56 6.93 -1.89
C LEU A 16 9.94 6.03 -3.06
N VAL A 17 8.95 5.30 -3.58
CA VAL A 17 9.06 4.53 -4.83
C VAL A 17 8.25 5.27 -5.90
N THR A 18 8.82 5.44 -7.08
CA THR A 18 8.18 6.14 -8.20
C THR A 18 8.34 5.38 -9.51
N GLY A 19 7.59 5.79 -10.54
CA GLY A 19 7.91 5.39 -11.91
C GLY A 19 9.24 6.00 -12.40
N PRO A 20 9.81 5.47 -13.50
CA PRO A 20 11.11 5.88 -14.03
C PRO A 20 11.16 7.36 -14.47
N SER A 21 10.00 7.97 -14.75
CA SER A 21 9.89 9.34 -15.22
C SER A 21 9.96 10.40 -14.12
N ILE A 22 9.91 10.02 -12.84
CA ILE A 22 9.92 10.98 -11.72
C ILE A 22 11.29 11.03 -11.08
N THR A 23 11.91 12.21 -11.11
CA THR A 23 13.27 12.46 -10.60
C THR A 23 13.31 13.41 -9.39
N LYS A 24 12.13 13.79 -8.86
CA LYS A 24 12.03 14.77 -7.77
C LYS A 24 12.67 14.23 -6.50
N LYS A 25 13.47 15.08 -5.84
CA LYS A 25 14.08 14.79 -4.53
C LYS A 25 13.35 15.56 -3.45
N PHE A 26 13.30 14.96 -2.26
CA PHE A 26 12.76 15.57 -1.05
C PHE A 26 13.78 15.35 0.06
N ASP A 27 13.93 16.34 0.93
CA ASP A 27 14.78 16.20 2.11
C ASP A 27 14.15 15.20 3.09
N ASN A 28 14.98 14.39 3.75
CA ASN A 28 14.55 13.33 4.67
C ASN A 28 13.64 12.26 4.05
N VAL A 29 13.76 12.05 2.74
CA VAL A 29 13.07 10.97 2.02
C VAL A 29 14.08 10.19 1.19
N LYS A 30 14.10 8.87 1.38
CA LYS A 30 14.89 7.96 0.54
C LYS A 30 14.11 7.64 -0.73
N ASN A 31 14.40 8.38 -1.79
CA ASN A 31 13.82 8.11 -3.10
C ASN A 31 14.56 6.96 -3.79
N LEU A 32 13.91 5.81 -3.94
CA LEU A 32 14.44 4.62 -4.62
C LEU A 32 14.15 4.61 -6.13
N GLY A 33 13.32 5.53 -6.64
CA GLY A 33 12.90 5.53 -8.03
C GLY A 33 12.08 4.28 -8.36
N PHE A 34 12.34 3.68 -9.53
CA PHE A 34 11.71 2.45 -9.96
C PHE A 34 12.36 1.23 -9.28
N VAL A 35 11.52 0.32 -8.77
CA VAL A 35 11.95 -0.89 -8.05
C VAL A 35 11.27 -2.10 -8.69
N ASP A 36 12.06 -3.09 -9.10
CA ASP A 36 11.55 -4.32 -9.73
C ASP A 36 10.72 -5.17 -8.75
N ASN A 37 11.19 -5.32 -7.50
CA ASN A 37 10.56 -6.16 -6.47
C ASN A 37 9.81 -5.31 -5.42
N LEU A 38 8.81 -4.53 -5.84
CA LEU A 38 8.05 -3.66 -4.94
C LEU A 38 7.41 -4.41 -3.76
N HIS A 39 6.99 -5.64 -3.98
CA HIS A 39 6.33 -6.47 -2.97
C HIS A 39 7.20 -6.72 -1.72
N GLU A 40 8.54 -6.78 -1.86
CA GLU A 40 9.45 -6.90 -0.71
C GLU A 40 9.42 -5.64 0.18
N LEU A 41 9.29 -4.46 -0.44
CA LEU A 41 9.14 -3.20 0.30
C LEU A 41 7.78 -3.14 0.99
N ILE A 42 6.70 -3.55 0.32
CA ILE A 42 5.37 -3.66 0.94
C ILE A 42 5.42 -4.62 2.13
N TYR A 43 6.13 -5.74 1.99
CA TYR A 43 6.35 -6.68 3.09
C TYR A 43 7.25 -6.14 4.19
N ALA A 44 8.20 -5.25 3.93
CA ALA A 44 9.09 -4.71 4.97
C ALA A 44 8.45 -3.54 5.74
N SER A 45 7.52 -2.82 5.12
CA SER A 45 6.92 -1.60 5.67
C SER A 45 6.03 -1.83 6.89
N ASP A 46 6.01 -0.83 7.77
CA ASP A 46 5.00 -0.68 8.83
C ASP A 46 3.68 -0.14 8.27
N VAL A 47 3.75 0.81 7.33
CA VAL A 47 2.60 1.39 6.64
C VAL A 47 2.92 1.61 5.17
N VAL A 48 1.97 1.29 4.29
CA VAL A 48 2.04 1.58 2.85
C VAL A 48 1.03 2.67 2.50
N ILE A 49 1.47 3.70 1.80
CA ILE A 49 0.60 4.73 1.21
C ILE A 49 0.70 4.62 -0.30
N SER A 50 -0.41 4.37 -0.96
CA SER A 50 -0.44 4.17 -2.42
C SER A 50 -1.71 4.73 -3.03
N LEU A 51 -1.68 4.93 -4.34
CA LEU A 51 -2.91 4.92 -5.12
C LEU A 51 -3.61 3.57 -4.97
N ALA A 52 -4.93 3.57 -5.06
CA ALA A 52 -5.76 2.37 -4.87
C ALA A 52 -5.71 1.38 -6.06
N GLY A 53 -4.51 1.07 -6.53
CA GLY A 53 -4.25 0.02 -7.51
C GLY A 53 -4.46 -1.37 -6.90
N LYS A 54 -5.10 -2.26 -7.65
CA LYS A 54 -5.53 -3.58 -7.15
C LYS A 54 -4.37 -4.44 -6.63
N SER A 55 -3.27 -4.53 -7.38
CA SER A 55 -2.13 -5.38 -7.01
C SER A 55 -1.48 -4.94 -5.69
N THR A 56 -1.25 -3.65 -5.51
CA THR A 56 -0.65 -3.11 -4.28
C THR A 56 -1.54 -3.38 -3.06
N ILE A 57 -2.85 -3.22 -3.22
CA ILE A 57 -3.84 -3.52 -2.17
C ILE A 57 -3.78 -5.01 -1.82
N ASP A 58 -3.80 -5.88 -2.83
CA ASP A 58 -3.79 -7.33 -2.62
C ASP A 58 -2.50 -7.81 -1.94
N GLU A 59 -1.34 -7.28 -2.35
CA GLU A 59 -0.05 -7.58 -1.72
C GLU A 59 0.00 -7.11 -0.27
N ALA A 60 -0.43 -5.87 0.01
CA ALA A 60 -0.50 -5.36 1.37
C ALA A 60 -1.43 -6.22 2.24
N ASN A 61 -2.61 -6.57 1.74
CA ASN A 61 -3.56 -7.43 2.42
C ASN A 61 -3.01 -8.86 2.65
N ALA A 62 -2.35 -9.45 1.64
CA ALA A 62 -1.74 -10.76 1.75
C ALA A 62 -0.63 -10.80 2.81
N TYR A 63 0.18 -9.74 2.88
CA TYR A 63 1.25 -9.61 3.88
C TYR A 63 0.75 -9.12 5.24
N GLY A 64 -0.49 -8.63 5.31
CA GLY A 64 -1.07 -8.03 6.50
C GLY A 64 -0.53 -6.62 6.80
N THR A 65 0.16 -6.00 5.85
CA THR A 65 0.76 -4.67 5.99
C THR A 65 -0.35 -3.60 5.98
N PRO A 66 -0.44 -2.76 7.02
CA PRO A 66 -1.37 -1.62 7.04
C PRO A 66 -1.23 -0.73 5.80
N GLY A 67 -2.34 -0.48 5.11
CA GLY A 67 -2.39 0.36 3.92
C GLY A 67 -3.29 1.59 4.07
N ILE A 68 -2.89 2.67 3.39
CA ILE A 68 -3.69 3.86 3.10
C ILE A 68 -3.80 3.97 1.58
N PHE A 69 -5.01 3.80 1.05
CA PHE A 69 -5.23 3.66 -0.40
C PHE A 69 -6.14 4.78 -0.91
N ILE A 70 -5.54 5.88 -1.34
CA ILE A 70 -6.30 7.06 -1.79
C ILE A 70 -6.36 7.05 -3.32
N PRO A 71 -7.55 7.08 -3.94
CA PRO A 71 -7.70 7.01 -5.38
C PRO A 71 -7.43 8.35 -6.04
N ILE A 72 -7.13 8.35 -7.34
CA ILE A 72 -7.27 9.56 -8.15
C ILE A 72 -8.76 9.79 -8.42
N LYS A 73 -9.20 11.05 -8.31
CA LYS A 73 -10.58 11.44 -8.62
C LYS A 73 -10.96 11.06 -10.06
N ASP A 74 -12.18 10.57 -10.23
CA ASP A 74 -12.76 10.16 -11.51
C ASP A 74 -12.07 8.93 -12.14
N HIS A 75 -11.20 8.24 -11.39
CA HIS A 75 -10.64 6.94 -11.77
C HIS A 75 -11.48 5.80 -11.19
N PHE A 76 -12.56 5.44 -11.88
CA PHE A 76 -13.58 4.48 -11.42
C PHE A 76 -13.02 3.22 -10.72
N GLU A 77 -12.03 2.55 -11.33
CA GLU A 77 -11.44 1.34 -10.74
C GLU A 77 -10.77 1.60 -9.38
N GLN A 78 -9.96 2.64 -9.27
CA GLN A 78 -9.28 3.00 -8.03
C GLN A 78 -10.28 3.47 -6.98
N GLU A 79 -11.29 4.25 -7.36
CA GLU A 79 -12.34 4.68 -6.43
C GLU A 79 -13.10 3.48 -5.86
N ASN A 80 -13.41 2.49 -6.70
CA ASN A 80 -14.05 1.26 -6.25
C ASN A 80 -13.14 0.43 -5.32
N ASN A 81 -11.87 0.25 -5.69
CA ASN A 81 -10.90 -0.47 -4.86
C ASN A 81 -10.70 0.22 -3.50
N SER A 82 -10.47 1.54 -3.52
CA SER A 82 -10.35 2.41 -2.34
C SER A 82 -11.56 2.27 -1.42
N LYS A 83 -12.77 2.31 -1.99
CA LYS A 83 -14.01 2.19 -1.23
C LYS A 83 -14.11 0.85 -0.50
N ASN A 84 -13.68 -0.25 -1.12
CA ASN A 84 -13.65 -1.57 -0.48
C ASN A 84 -12.68 -1.64 0.70
N GLU A 85 -11.61 -0.84 0.65
CA GLU A 85 -10.63 -0.68 1.73
C GLU A 85 -11.04 0.39 2.78
N GLY A 86 -12.19 1.04 2.60
CA GLY A 86 -12.71 2.05 3.52
C GLY A 86 -12.21 3.48 3.28
N PHE A 87 -11.64 3.76 2.10
CA PHE A 87 -11.08 5.06 1.72
C PHE A 87 -11.85 5.74 0.57
N SER A 88 -11.60 7.02 0.39
CA SER A 88 -12.09 7.89 -0.68
C SER A 88 -11.06 8.94 -1.08
N PHE A 89 -11.28 9.62 -2.20
CA PHE A 89 -10.42 10.73 -2.64
C PHE A 89 -10.24 11.82 -1.56
N ASN A 90 -11.31 12.12 -0.80
CA ASN A 90 -11.31 13.18 0.20
C ASN A 90 -10.41 12.88 1.40
N ASP A 91 -10.01 11.63 1.60
CA ASP A 91 -9.14 11.21 2.70
C ASP A 91 -7.72 11.78 2.59
N ILE A 92 -7.35 12.32 1.41
CA ILE A 92 -6.11 13.08 1.24
C ILE A 92 -6.00 14.27 2.20
N ASN A 93 -7.14 14.82 2.62
CA ASN A 93 -7.21 15.99 3.50
C ASN A 93 -6.99 15.67 4.98
N LYS A 94 -6.96 14.39 5.36
CA LYS A 94 -6.74 13.91 6.74
C LYS A 94 -5.62 12.86 6.80
N LEU A 95 -4.67 12.96 5.87
CA LEU A 95 -3.63 11.94 5.73
C LEU A 95 -2.73 11.84 6.97
N ASP A 96 -2.51 12.96 7.65
CA ASP A 96 -1.83 13.03 8.95
C ASP A 96 -2.50 12.17 10.02
N GLU A 97 -3.82 12.28 10.17
CA GLU A 97 -4.60 11.45 11.10
C GLU A 97 -4.50 9.96 10.73
N LEU A 98 -4.64 9.65 9.43
CA LEU A 98 -4.59 8.27 8.93
C LEU A 98 -3.22 7.63 9.10
N ILE A 99 -2.13 8.39 8.92
CA ILE A 99 -0.77 7.89 9.13
C ILE A 99 -0.60 7.45 10.58
N LEU A 100 -1.02 8.28 11.54
CA LEU A 100 -0.94 7.95 12.96
C LEU A 100 -1.78 6.71 13.29
N GLU A 101 -3.03 6.66 12.82
CA GLU A 101 -3.90 5.49 13.02
C GLU A 101 -3.27 4.19 12.49
N LYS A 102 -2.68 4.23 11.28
CA LYS A 102 -2.09 3.04 10.66
C LYS A 102 -0.75 2.64 11.26
N LEU A 103 0.04 3.60 11.77
CA LEU A 103 1.28 3.29 12.49
C LEU A 103 1.01 2.56 13.82
N GLU A 104 -0.09 2.88 14.51
CA GLU A 104 -0.52 2.13 15.70
C GLU A 104 -1.03 0.73 15.36
N LYS A 105 -1.56 0.54 14.14
CA LYS A 105 -2.05 -0.74 13.67
C LYS A 105 -0.86 -1.64 13.33
N LYS A 106 -0.58 -2.61 14.20
CA LYS A 106 0.41 -3.66 13.90
C LYS A 106 -0.03 -4.50 12.70
N ARG A 107 0.96 -5.08 12.02
CA ARG A 107 0.75 -6.06 10.94
C ARG A 107 -0.16 -7.19 11.40
N ASN A 108 -1.18 -7.49 10.60
CA ASN A 108 -2.08 -8.62 10.85
C ASN A 108 -1.78 -9.75 9.87
N LYS A 109 -0.90 -10.68 10.24
CA LYS A 109 -0.51 -11.79 9.37
C LYS A 109 -1.73 -12.61 8.97
N VAL A 110 -1.99 -12.69 7.67
CA VAL A 110 -3.03 -13.56 7.10
C VAL A 110 -2.34 -14.83 6.60
N ASN A 111 -2.83 -16.00 7.04
CA ASN A 111 -2.40 -17.26 6.45
C ASN A 111 -3.08 -17.42 5.09
N ALA A 112 -2.31 -17.25 4.00
CA ALA A 112 -2.80 -17.41 2.64
C ALA A 112 -2.49 -18.82 2.13
N ASN A 113 -3.50 -19.70 2.11
CA ASN A 113 -3.40 -21.07 1.56
C ASN A 113 -3.96 -21.16 0.13
N GLY A 114 -4.07 -20.02 -0.58
CA GLY A 114 -4.75 -19.94 -1.87
C GLY A 114 -4.12 -20.84 -2.94
N ALA A 115 -2.78 -20.92 -3.00
CA ALA A 115 -2.08 -21.78 -3.94
C ALA A 115 -2.34 -23.27 -3.68
N GLU A 116 -2.36 -23.68 -2.41
CA GLU A 116 -2.68 -25.05 -2.00
C GLU A 116 -4.12 -25.41 -2.38
N LEU A 117 -5.10 -24.56 -2.02
CA LEU A 117 -6.51 -24.75 -2.37
C LEU A 117 -6.73 -24.80 -3.88
N ALA A 118 -6.08 -23.92 -4.64
CA ALA A 118 -6.15 -23.93 -6.10
C ALA A 118 -5.59 -25.24 -6.68
N ALA A 119 -4.44 -25.71 -6.18
CA ALA A 119 -3.86 -26.98 -6.60
C ALA A 119 -4.78 -28.16 -6.27
N GLU A 120 -5.42 -28.17 -5.09
CA GLU A 120 -6.40 -29.19 -4.72
C GLU A 120 -7.61 -29.21 -5.64
N ILE A 121 -8.17 -28.05 -5.98
CA ILE A 121 -9.32 -27.92 -6.89
C ILE A 121 -8.92 -28.45 -8.28
N ILE A 122 -7.81 -27.98 -8.85
CA ILE A 122 -7.36 -28.40 -10.18
C ILE A 122 -7.16 -29.91 -10.24
N ARG A 123 -6.55 -30.51 -9.20
CA ARG A 123 -6.32 -31.96 -9.11
C ARG A 123 -7.62 -32.78 -9.09
N LYS A 124 -8.74 -32.22 -8.62
CA LYS A 124 -10.06 -32.88 -8.65
C LYS A 124 -10.67 -32.91 -10.06
N PHE A 125 -10.27 -32.02 -10.96
CA PHE A 125 -10.79 -31.93 -12.34
C PHE A 125 -9.84 -32.50 -13.40
N THR A 126 -8.60 -32.83 -13.04
CA THR A 126 -7.59 -33.41 -13.94
C THR A 126 -7.32 -34.90 -13.69
N LYS A 127 -8.07 -35.54 -12.79
CA LYS A 127 -8.15 -36.99 -12.60
C LYS A 127 -9.49 -37.49 -13.10
#